data_AF-A0A4Q9MRT3-F1
#
_entry.id   AF-A0A4Q9MRT3-F1
#
_cell.length_a   1.000
_cell.length_b   1.000
_cell.length_c   1.000
_cell.angle_alpha   90.00
_cell.angle_beta   90.00
_cell.angle_gamma   90.00
#
_symmetry.space_group_name_H-M   'P 1'
#
loop_
_entity.id
_entity.type
_entity.pdbx_description
1 polymer ?
#
loop_
_entity_poly.entity_id
_entity_poly.type
_entity_poly.pdbx_seq_one_letter_code
_entity_poly.pdbx_strand_id
1 'polypeptide(L)'
;MAAAEWIRGSEVERELHNDEGGSLQGEIDVFYVSDVYPLLSSMDMQPTHAGFLRAYSLVCSRAFQIDAYHGLSMVPLADAFNHSHENHVQLASEYDVCPACGSLSECPHDREDGSLLQADQPIAVTPSIDPTDTVDMVTMRSIPPGVEVFNTYGETLGNAALLARYGFMVNDSEADTVTFGWPGSSLELGSDESYWNSVYDLVVKPAEGILASSSLVYFPDMESEMSPLLSIDSDGRVSIALFIWAIVESMSVECGAESTGLIISVLRCLLRVEALRDMQERDEDTEIPSEAGSSPGPIAAHFLAQTAKELGNICRTRVANMGRVEYRGASMEVLGEVFDGLPADRHKTRLALEYLLGERAVLDVCAAGWEEVKNIADTVFLE
;
A
#
# COMPACT_ATOMS: atom_id res chain seq x y z
N MET A 1 2.76 23.60 -15.77
CA MET A 1 1.73 22.76 -15.12
C MET A 1 2.42 22.06 -13.97
N ALA A 2 1.90 22.17 -12.76
CA ALA A 2 2.54 21.59 -11.57
C ALA A 2 2.28 20.08 -11.52
N ALA A 3 3.29 19.30 -11.14
CA ALA A 3 3.16 17.84 -11.02
C ALA A 3 2.11 17.42 -9.97
N ALA A 4 2.02 18.16 -8.87
CA ALA A 4 1.08 17.91 -7.77
C ALA A 4 -0.41 17.93 -8.19
N GLU A 5 -0.76 18.61 -9.29
CA GLU A 5 -2.14 18.62 -9.78
C GLU A 5 -2.55 17.28 -10.40
N TRP A 6 -1.59 16.48 -10.89
CA TRP A 6 -1.83 15.23 -11.60
C TRP A 6 -1.96 14.02 -10.68
N ILE A 7 -1.43 14.08 -9.46
CA ILE A 7 -1.48 12.98 -8.49
C ILE A 7 -2.75 12.99 -7.61
N ARG A 8 -3.67 13.94 -7.83
CA ARG A 8 -4.88 14.05 -7.01
C ARG A 8 -5.76 12.80 -7.15
N GLY A 9 -6.28 12.30 -6.05
CA GLY A 9 -7.07 11.07 -5.96
C GLY A 9 -6.27 9.79 -6.22
N SER A 10 -4.94 9.87 -6.26
CA SER A 10 -4.04 8.74 -6.50
C SER A 10 -3.34 8.32 -5.22
N GLU A 11 -2.74 7.14 -5.22
CA GLU A 11 -2.01 6.63 -4.04
C GLU A 11 -0.79 7.49 -3.71
N VAL A 12 -0.21 8.19 -4.70
CA VAL A 12 0.86 9.17 -4.45
C VAL A 12 0.34 10.35 -3.63
N GLU A 13 -0.91 10.79 -3.82
CA GLU A 13 -1.51 11.82 -2.94
C GLU A 13 -1.74 11.25 -1.54
N ARG A 14 -2.16 9.99 -1.40
CA ARG A 14 -2.29 9.32 -0.11
C ARG A 14 -0.96 9.30 0.66
N GLU A 15 0.16 9.00 -0.01
CA GLU A 15 1.51 9.04 0.60
C GLU A 15 1.92 10.44 1.09
N LEU A 16 1.22 11.50 0.67
CA LEU A 16 1.43 12.87 1.11
C LEU A 16 0.42 13.32 2.17
N HIS A 17 -0.42 12.40 2.66
CA HIS A 17 -1.26 12.59 3.82
C HIS A 17 -0.65 11.93 5.05
N ASN A 18 -0.96 12.48 6.24
CA ASN A 18 -0.65 11.81 7.51
C ASN A 18 -1.76 10.82 7.89
N ASP A 19 -1.56 10.08 8.99
CA ASP A 19 -2.48 9.03 9.43
C ASP A 19 -3.90 9.53 9.74
N GLU A 20 -4.06 10.83 10.03
CA GLU A 20 -5.36 11.47 10.26
C GLU A 20 -6.00 12.01 8.96
N GLY A 21 -5.39 11.77 7.80
CA GLY A 21 -5.83 12.30 6.50
C GLY A 21 -5.51 13.79 6.27
N GLY A 22 -4.69 14.39 7.13
CA GLY A 22 -4.18 15.76 7.01
C GLY A 22 -3.03 15.86 6.02
N SER A 23 -2.70 17.09 5.57
CA SER A 23 -1.58 17.30 4.64
C SER A 23 -0.24 17.21 5.35
N LEU A 24 0.61 16.27 4.91
CA LEU A 24 1.98 16.11 5.44
C LEU A 24 2.82 17.38 5.23
N GLN A 25 2.65 18.06 4.08
CA GLN A 25 3.32 19.35 3.83
C GLN A 25 2.94 20.40 4.88
N GLY A 26 1.66 20.44 5.28
CA GLY A 26 1.19 21.37 6.32
C GLY A 26 1.83 21.08 7.68
N GLU A 27 1.95 19.80 8.03
CA GLU A 27 2.61 19.37 9.27
C GLU A 27 4.12 19.72 9.27
N ILE A 28 4.81 19.46 8.16
CA ILE A 28 6.22 19.84 7.96
C ILE A 28 6.40 21.35 8.10
N ASP A 29 5.50 22.14 7.52
CA ASP A 29 5.54 23.60 7.60
C ASP A 29 5.32 24.10 9.04
N VAL A 30 4.38 23.49 9.76
CA VAL A 30 4.15 23.78 11.19
C VAL A 30 5.39 23.46 12.00
N PHE A 31 5.94 22.25 11.87
CA PHE A 31 7.14 21.81 12.58
C PHE A 31 8.36 22.70 12.32
N TYR A 32 8.52 23.17 11.07
CA TYR A 32 9.56 24.13 10.74
C TYR A 32 9.43 25.43 11.54
N VAL A 33 8.21 25.97 11.63
CA VAL A 33 7.93 27.25 12.29
C VAL A 33 7.98 27.12 13.81
N SER A 34 7.43 26.05 14.38
CA SER A 34 7.32 25.86 15.83
C SER A 34 8.63 25.42 16.48
N ASP A 35 9.41 24.55 15.83
CA ASP A 35 10.52 23.85 16.48
C ASP A 35 11.86 24.15 15.80
N VAL A 36 11.95 23.89 14.49
CA VAL A 36 13.24 23.94 13.76
C VAL A 36 13.77 25.36 13.66
N TYR A 37 12.93 26.31 13.28
CA TYR A 37 13.33 27.71 13.10
C TYR A 37 13.82 28.33 14.41
N PRO A 38 13.08 28.26 15.55
CA PRO A 38 13.56 28.78 16.83
C PRO A 38 14.85 28.11 17.30
N LEU A 39 14.96 26.78 17.15
CA LEU A 39 16.14 26.03 17.57
C LEU A 39 17.39 26.45 16.81
N LEU A 40 17.35 26.44 15.48
CA LEU A 40 18.51 26.78 14.65
C LEU A 40 18.87 28.27 14.76
N SER A 41 17.85 29.14 14.88
CA SER A 41 18.08 30.58 15.11
C SER A 41 18.77 30.86 16.45
N SER A 42 18.49 30.06 17.48
CA SER A 42 19.17 30.18 18.78
C SER A 42 20.67 29.83 18.72
N MET A 43 21.10 29.14 17.67
CA MET A 43 22.50 28.78 17.39
C MET A 43 23.17 29.75 16.39
N ASP A 44 22.60 30.95 16.19
CA ASP A 44 23.05 31.95 15.22
C ASP A 44 23.08 31.47 13.75
N MET A 45 22.33 30.40 13.44
CA MET A 45 22.14 29.96 12.05
C MET A 45 21.08 30.82 11.36
N GLN A 46 21.10 30.83 10.03
CA GLN A 46 20.09 31.49 9.20
C GLN A 46 19.28 30.43 8.43
N PRO A 47 18.41 29.65 9.12
CA PRO A 47 17.65 28.61 8.47
C PRO A 47 16.65 29.23 7.47
N THR A 48 16.50 28.59 6.32
CA THR A 48 15.45 28.93 5.35
C THR A 48 14.51 27.75 5.22
N HIS A 49 13.23 28.02 4.97
CA HIS A 49 12.22 26.97 4.78
C HIS A 49 12.62 26.03 3.64
N ALA A 50 13.08 26.58 2.51
CA ALA A 50 13.58 25.79 1.38
C ALA A 50 14.81 24.93 1.74
N GLY A 51 15.72 25.45 2.57
CA GLY A 51 16.87 24.69 3.06
C GLY A 51 16.46 23.53 3.97
N PHE A 52 15.47 23.77 4.84
CA PHE A 52 14.88 22.75 5.69
C PHE A 52 14.19 21.66 4.87
N LEU A 53 13.31 22.02 3.92
CA LEU A 53 12.66 21.05 3.04
C LEU A 53 13.66 20.21 2.25
N ARG A 54 14.77 20.82 1.81
CA ARG A 54 15.86 20.07 1.17
C ARG A 54 16.49 19.06 2.12
N ALA A 55 16.82 19.45 3.35
CA ALA A 55 17.38 18.53 4.35
C ALA A 55 16.37 17.41 4.70
N TYR A 56 15.10 17.76 4.91
CA TYR A 56 14.02 16.82 5.15
C TYR A 56 13.91 15.78 4.03
N SER A 57 13.89 16.24 2.76
CA SER A 57 13.84 15.33 1.60
C SER A 57 15.04 14.39 1.51
N LEU A 58 16.22 14.80 1.98
CA LEU A 58 17.40 13.93 2.04
C LEU A 58 17.22 12.85 3.12
N VAL A 59 16.72 13.20 4.30
CA VAL A 59 16.44 12.22 5.36
C VAL A 59 15.40 11.21 4.88
N CYS A 60 14.29 11.67 4.29
CA CYS A 60 13.24 10.78 3.78
C CYS A 60 13.70 9.81 2.69
N SER A 61 14.71 10.16 1.91
CA SER A 61 15.16 9.36 0.76
C SER A 61 16.46 8.59 0.99
N ARG A 62 17.16 8.80 2.11
CA ARG A 62 18.51 8.24 2.34
C ARG A 62 18.77 7.69 3.73
N ALA A 63 17.91 7.99 4.71
CA ALA A 63 18.09 7.45 6.05
C ALA A 63 17.58 6.01 6.14
N PHE A 64 18.16 5.25 7.06
CA PHE A 64 17.85 3.86 7.34
C PHE A 64 17.38 3.73 8.78
N GLN A 65 16.40 2.86 9.03
CA GLN A 65 16.11 2.39 10.37
C GLN A 65 17.23 1.43 10.79
N ILE A 66 17.97 1.77 11.85
CA ILE A 66 19.15 1.00 12.26
C ILE A 66 18.79 -0.02 13.34
N ASP A 67 18.33 0.45 14.50
CA ASP A 67 18.01 -0.38 15.64
C ASP A 67 17.09 0.39 16.63
N ALA A 68 16.77 -0.23 17.77
CA ALA A 68 15.89 0.33 18.78
C ALA A 68 16.46 1.57 19.52
N TYR A 69 17.75 1.86 19.41
CA TYR A 69 18.42 2.99 20.07
C TYR A 69 18.75 4.13 19.10
N HIS A 70 19.40 3.83 17.98
CA HIS A 70 19.83 4.78 16.97
C HIS A 70 18.68 5.25 16.07
N GLY A 71 17.62 4.46 15.94
CA GLY A 71 16.44 4.80 15.14
C GLY A 71 16.78 5.09 13.68
N LEU A 72 16.19 6.16 13.14
CA LEU A 72 16.40 6.61 11.77
C LEU A 72 17.74 7.38 11.64
N SER A 73 18.68 6.85 10.88
CA SER A 73 20.03 7.42 10.74
C SER A 73 20.53 7.45 9.30
N MET A 74 21.39 8.43 9.00
CA MET A 74 22.10 8.50 7.72
C MET A 74 23.31 7.58 7.76
N VAL A 75 23.40 6.63 6.83
CA VAL A 75 24.53 5.68 6.74
C VAL A 75 25.33 5.96 5.46
N PRO A 76 26.44 6.71 5.55
CA PRO A 76 27.29 6.95 4.39
C PRO A 76 27.74 5.63 3.77
N LEU A 77 27.93 5.62 2.45
CA LEU A 77 28.19 4.43 1.61
C LEU A 77 26.95 3.57 1.38
N ALA A 78 26.20 3.21 2.42
CA ALA A 78 24.97 2.43 2.25
C ALA A 78 23.90 3.22 1.48
N ASP A 79 23.81 4.53 1.71
CA ASP A 79 22.87 5.43 1.01
C ASP A 79 23.23 5.72 -0.47
N ALA A 80 24.33 5.14 -0.96
CA ALA A 80 24.75 5.27 -2.36
C ALA A 80 24.15 4.18 -3.26
N PHE A 81 23.67 3.08 -2.70
CA PHE A 81 23.07 1.99 -3.48
C PHE A 81 21.63 2.34 -3.88
N ASN A 82 21.32 2.23 -5.17
CA ASN A 82 19.97 2.44 -5.70
C ASN A 82 19.03 1.28 -5.35
N HIS A 83 17.73 1.50 -5.49
CA HIS A 83 16.70 0.50 -5.23
C HIS A 83 16.47 -0.47 -6.40
N SER A 84 16.24 -1.73 -6.09
CA SER A 84 15.55 -2.71 -6.93
C SER A 84 14.81 -3.70 -6.03
N HIS A 85 13.63 -4.18 -6.44
CA HIS A 85 12.98 -5.32 -5.78
C HIS A 85 13.86 -6.58 -5.92
N GLU A 86 14.56 -6.72 -7.04
CA GLU A 86 15.63 -7.70 -7.22
C GLU A 86 16.98 -7.15 -6.74
N ASN A 87 17.11 -6.96 -5.42
CA ASN A 87 18.30 -6.37 -4.81
C ASN A 87 19.49 -7.33 -4.71
N HIS A 88 20.68 -6.79 -4.90
CA HIS A 88 21.95 -7.51 -4.75
C HIS A 88 22.44 -7.52 -3.31
N VAL A 89 22.23 -6.41 -2.62
CA VAL A 89 22.70 -6.18 -1.26
C VAL A 89 21.56 -5.70 -0.37
N GLN A 90 21.74 -5.83 0.94
CA GLN A 90 20.82 -5.31 1.94
C GLN A 90 21.60 -4.83 3.17
N LEU A 91 21.13 -3.76 3.80
CA LEU A 91 21.66 -3.32 5.08
C LEU A 91 21.29 -4.36 6.15
N ALA A 92 22.28 -4.79 6.92
CA ALA A 92 22.12 -5.62 8.10
C ALA A 92 22.63 -4.86 9.33
N SER A 93 21.85 -4.93 10.40
CA SER A 93 22.16 -4.38 11.72
C SER A 93 21.64 -5.33 12.79
N GLU A 94 22.25 -5.29 13.97
CA GLU A 94 21.74 -5.98 15.16
C GLU A 94 20.66 -5.11 15.80
N TYR A 95 19.39 -5.48 15.61
CA TYR A 95 18.27 -4.63 16.02
C TYR A 95 18.02 -4.65 17.54
N ASP A 96 18.29 -5.77 18.20
CA ASP A 96 17.99 -6.04 19.61
C ASP A 96 19.07 -5.46 20.55
N VAL A 97 19.25 -4.15 20.48
CA VAL A 97 20.07 -3.37 21.43
C VAL A 97 19.23 -2.80 22.55
N CYS A 98 19.86 -2.48 23.68
CA CYS A 98 19.18 -1.74 24.75
C CYS A 98 18.64 -0.38 24.24
N PRO A 99 17.33 -0.11 24.27
CA PRO A 99 16.77 1.14 23.74
C PRO A 99 17.20 2.41 24.49
N ALA A 100 17.77 2.26 25.69
CA ALA A 100 18.24 3.39 26.51
C ALA A 100 19.72 3.75 26.28
N CYS A 101 20.56 2.78 25.87
CA CYS A 101 22.01 3.04 25.74
C CYS A 101 22.71 2.33 24.58
N GLY A 102 22.00 1.63 23.70
CA GLY A 102 22.55 0.99 22.50
C GLY A 102 23.45 -0.21 22.76
N SER A 103 23.49 -0.74 23.99
CA SER A 103 24.35 -1.89 24.31
C SER A 103 23.81 -3.17 23.68
N LEU A 104 24.66 -3.87 22.94
CA LEU A 104 24.44 -5.25 22.46
C LEU A 104 24.62 -6.30 23.57
N SER A 105 25.33 -5.95 24.63
CA SER A 105 25.58 -6.82 25.79
C SER A 105 24.70 -6.45 26.97
N GLU A 106 24.61 -7.34 27.98
CA GLU A 106 23.92 -7.07 29.23
C GLU A 106 24.39 -5.74 29.84
N CYS A 107 23.44 -4.85 30.07
CA CYS A 107 23.66 -3.51 30.56
C CYS A 107 22.88 -3.29 31.86
N PRO A 108 23.16 -2.19 32.60
CA PRO A 108 22.43 -1.88 33.83
C PRO A 108 20.91 -1.74 33.66
N HIS A 109 20.42 -1.51 32.45
CA HIS A 109 18.98 -1.36 32.16
C HIS A 109 18.24 -2.71 32.03
N ASP A 110 18.96 -3.83 31.94
CA ASP A 110 18.34 -5.18 31.82
C ASP A 110 17.95 -5.77 33.18
N ARG A 111 18.29 -5.09 34.27
CA ARG A 111 18.02 -5.58 35.63
C ARG A 111 16.60 -5.21 36.04
N GLU A 112 15.74 -6.22 36.18
CA GLU A 112 14.36 -6.14 36.68
C GLU A 112 14.21 -5.70 38.16
N ASP A 113 15.29 -5.36 38.86
CA ASP A 113 15.18 -4.74 40.18
C ASP A 113 14.66 -3.32 39.98
N GLY A 114 13.33 -3.15 40.10
CA GLY A 114 12.55 -1.92 40.03
C GLY A 114 12.91 -0.83 41.06
N SER A 115 14.20 -0.61 41.30
CA SER A 115 14.72 0.70 41.62
C SER A 115 14.42 1.59 40.43
N LEU A 116 13.37 2.39 40.55
CA LEU A 116 13.12 3.63 39.82
C LEU A 116 14.37 4.53 39.89
N LEU A 117 15.46 4.15 39.21
CA LEU A 117 16.47 5.09 38.79
C LEU A 117 15.71 6.00 37.83
N GLN A 118 15.41 7.19 38.33
CA GLN A 118 14.70 8.25 37.64
C GLN A 118 15.06 8.23 36.16
N ALA A 119 14.06 8.02 35.31
CA ALA A 119 14.14 8.08 33.85
C ALA A 119 14.63 9.46 33.31
N ASP A 120 15.05 10.36 34.19
CA ASP A 120 15.48 11.74 33.93
C ASP A 120 16.93 12.03 34.38
N GLN A 121 17.67 11.04 34.88
CA GLN A 121 19.11 11.21 35.13
C GLN A 121 19.88 10.61 33.95
N PRO A 122 20.56 11.42 33.11
CA PRO A 122 21.48 10.87 32.13
C PRO A 122 22.61 10.19 32.91
N ILE A 123 22.53 8.86 33.02
CA ILE A 123 23.72 8.09 33.36
C ILE A 123 24.65 8.38 32.19
N ALA A 124 25.69 9.17 32.45
CA ALA A 124 26.78 9.42 31.51
C ALA A 124 27.57 8.12 31.33
N VAL A 125 26.92 7.10 30.76
CA VAL A 125 27.61 5.99 30.12
C VAL A 125 28.20 6.64 28.89
N THR A 126 29.49 6.94 28.94
CA THR A 126 30.24 7.17 27.70
C THR A 126 29.93 5.97 26.82
N PRO A 127 29.33 6.14 25.63
CA PRO A 127 29.10 5.02 24.74
C PRO A 127 30.45 4.37 24.57
N SER A 128 30.61 3.15 25.10
CA SER A 128 31.74 2.34 24.73
C SER A 128 31.51 2.09 23.25
N ILE A 129 32.25 2.79 22.40
CA ILE A 129 32.27 2.52 20.97
C ILE A 129 32.84 1.11 20.87
N ASP A 130 31.96 0.12 20.89
CA ASP A 130 32.33 -1.24 20.57
C ASP A 130 32.67 -1.20 19.08
N PRO A 131 33.93 -1.43 18.68
CA PRO A 131 34.31 -1.38 17.28
C PRO A 131 33.64 -2.49 16.45
N THR A 132 32.91 -3.42 17.09
CA THR A 132 32.09 -4.44 16.45
C THR A 132 30.63 -4.02 16.26
N ASP A 133 30.21 -2.91 16.86
CA ASP A 133 28.89 -2.32 16.66
C ASP A 133 28.89 -1.53 15.34
N THR A 134 28.57 -2.23 14.27
CA THR A 134 28.60 -1.74 12.89
C THR A 134 27.34 -2.15 12.15
N VAL A 135 27.02 -1.40 11.10
CA VAL A 135 26.02 -1.81 10.11
C VAL A 135 26.72 -2.29 8.86
N ASP A 136 26.27 -3.42 8.33
CA ASP A 136 26.91 -4.11 7.21
C ASP A 136 26.04 -4.04 5.96
N MET A 137 26.67 -3.91 4.79
CA MET A 137 26.00 -4.09 3.51
C MET A 137 26.27 -5.52 3.01
N VAL A 138 25.28 -6.40 3.17
CA VAL A 138 25.43 -7.84 2.97
C VAL A 138 24.95 -8.22 1.57
N THR A 139 25.69 -9.10 0.90
CA THR A 139 25.31 -9.61 -0.42
C THR A 139 24.26 -10.72 -0.29
N MET A 140 23.10 -10.53 -0.93
CA MET A 140 21.97 -11.47 -0.90
C MET A 140 21.99 -12.45 -2.09
N ARG A 141 22.61 -12.04 -3.21
CA ARG A 141 22.71 -12.85 -4.44
C ARG A 141 24.02 -12.58 -5.18
N SER A 142 24.39 -13.45 -6.12
CA SER A 142 25.63 -13.28 -6.90
C SER A 142 25.61 -11.97 -7.71
N ILE A 143 26.72 -11.25 -7.71
CA ILE A 143 26.88 -9.96 -8.41
C ILE A 143 27.89 -10.16 -9.55
N PRO A 144 27.45 -10.11 -10.82
CA PRO A 144 28.36 -10.16 -11.96
C PRO A 144 29.34 -8.97 -12.00
N PRO A 145 30.56 -9.13 -12.55
CA PRO A 145 31.47 -8.00 -12.70
C PRO A 145 30.93 -6.92 -13.65
N GLY A 146 31.01 -5.66 -13.24
CA GLY A 146 30.68 -4.50 -14.07
C GLY A 146 29.21 -4.11 -14.12
N VAL A 147 28.34 -4.76 -13.33
CA VAL A 147 26.95 -4.33 -13.16
C VAL A 147 26.81 -3.38 -11.97
N GLU A 148 25.77 -2.55 -12.00
CA GLU A 148 25.36 -1.76 -10.85
C GLU A 148 24.85 -2.66 -9.73
N VAL A 149 25.19 -2.30 -8.49
CA VAL A 149 24.77 -3.02 -7.29
C VAL A 149 23.57 -2.29 -6.72
N PHE A 150 22.49 -3.02 -6.49
CA PHE A 150 21.23 -2.47 -6.01
C PHE A 150 20.95 -2.96 -4.58
N ASN A 151 20.48 -2.05 -3.74
CA ASN A 151 19.88 -2.32 -2.44
C ASN A 151 18.35 -2.46 -2.57
N THR A 152 17.66 -2.87 -1.51
CA THR A 152 16.22 -2.68 -1.34
C THR A 152 15.95 -1.52 -0.38
N TYR A 153 14.98 -0.66 -0.68
CA TYR A 153 14.51 0.41 0.22
C TYR A 153 13.33 -0.06 1.07
N GLY A 154 12.88 -1.28 0.82
CA GLY A 154 11.69 -1.92 1.37
C GLY A 154 11.16 -2.89 0.31
N GLU A 155 10.95 -4.15 0.70
CA GLU A 155 10.57 -5.21 -0.24
C GLU A 155 9.16 -4.99 -0.82
N THR A 156 8.28 -4.37 -0.04
CA THR A 156 6.86 -4.13 -0.35
C THR A 156 6.56 -2.70 -0.82
N LEU A 157 7.57 -1.88 -1.11
CA LEU A 157 7.36 -0.49 -1.52
C LEU A 157 6.88 -0.38 -2.97
N GLY A 158 5.61 -0.02 -3.17
CA GLY A 158 5.08 0.34 -4.50
C GLY A 158 5.57 1.71 -5.00
N ASN A 159 5.31 1.96 -6.29
CA ASN A 159 5.64 3.20 -7.00
C ASN A 159 5.02 4.45 -6.39
N ALA A 160 3.89 4.34 -5.68
CA ALA A 160 3.31 5.46 -4.95
C ALA A 160 4.32 6.03 -3.93
N ALA A 161 4.84 5.15 -3.07
CA ALA A 161 5.80 5.49 -2.03
C ALA A 161 7.16 5.83 -2.64
N LEU A 162 7.61 5.10 -3.67
CA LEU A 162 8.86 5.41 -4.37
C LEU A 162 8.84 6.82 -4.98
N LEU A 163 7.74 7.21 -5.62
CA LEU A 163 7.60 8.53 -6.23
C LEU A 163 7.49 9.63 -5.18
N ALA A 164 6.70 9.42 -4.12
CA ALA A 164 6.49 10.41 -3.06
C ALA A 164 7.76 10.66 -2.23
N ARG A 165 8.47 9.60 -1.85
CA ARG A 165 9.60 9.65 -0.90
C ARG A 165 10.96 9.78 -1.59
N TYR A 166 11.14 9.16 -2.76
CA TYR A 166 12.44 9.07 -3.44
C TYR A 166 12.46 9.74 -4.82
N GLY A 167 11.30 10.03 -5.41
CA GLY A 167 11.19 10.79 -6.66
C GLY A 167 11.46 9.99 -7.94
N PHE A 168 11.30 8.67 -7.90
CA PHE A 168 11.39 7.79 -9.07
C PHE A 168 10.33 6.67 -9.01
N MET A 169 10.21 5.91 -10.09
CA MET A 169 9.36 4.73 -10.20
C MET A 169 10.16 3.58 -10.83
N VAL A 170 9.74 2.36 -10.57
CA VAL A 170 10.24 1.12 -11.17
C VAL A 170 9.18 0.57 -12.11
N ASN A 171 9.61 0.12 -13.28
CA ASN A 171 8.70 -0.51 -14.25
C ASN A 171 8.25 -1.88 -13.73
N ASP A 172 7.01 -2.27 -14.05
CA ASP A 172 6.46 -3.59 -13.75
C ASP A 172 6.58 -3.96 -12.25
N SER A 173 6.31 -2.99 -11.37
CA SER A 173 6.34 -3.23 -9.92
C SER A 173 5.11 -4.03 -9.49
N GLU A 174 5.32 -5.28 -9.10
CA GLU A 174 4.27 -6.13 -8.52
C GLU A 174 3.76 -5.60 -7.16
N ALA A 175 4.56 -4.75 -6.49
CA ALA A 175 4.23 -4.13 -5.21
C ALA A 175 3.23 -2.95 -5.33
N ASP A 176 2.85 -2.56 -6.55
CA ASP A 176 1.83 -1.53 -6.74
C ASP A 176 0.45 -2.03 -6.28
N THR A 177 -0.19 -1.20 -5.46
CA THR A 177 -1.52 -1.45 -4.90
C THR A 177 -2.31 -0.15 -4.88
N VAL A 178 -3.63 -0.27 -4.98
CA VAL A 178 -4.59 0.82 -4.92
C VAL A 178 -5.49 0.61 -3.71
N THR A 179 -5.34 1.40 -2.64
CA THR A 179 -6.06 1.18 -1.38
C THR A 179 -7.25 2.10 -1.18
N PHE A 180 -8.20 1.65 -0.36
CA PHE A 180 -9.44 2.35 -0.05
C PHE A 180 -9.59 2.62 1.44
N GLY A 181 -10.52 3.52 1.81
CA GLY A 181 -10.80 3.86 3.20
C GLY A 181 -10.15 5.15 3.69
N TRP A 182 -9.53 5.93 2.79
CA TRP A 182 -8.92 7.22 3.09
C TRP A 182 -9.60 8.38 2.30
N PRO A 183 -9.53 9.64 2.78
CA PRO A 183 -10.18 10.77 2.13
C PRO A 183 -9.69 11.00 0.68
N GLY A 184 -10.56 10.75 -0.30
CA GLY A 184 -10.22 10.83 -1.73
C GLY A 184 -10.13 9.49 -2.45
N SER A 185 -10.13 8.37 -1.73
CA SER A 185 -10.12 7.01 -2.30
C SER A 185 -11.43 6.57 -2.94
N SER A 186 -12.46 7.42 -2.96
CA SER A 186 -13.87 7.16 -3.36
C SER A 186 -14.67 6.24 -2.43
N LEU A 187 -14.03 5.63 -1.43
CA LEU A 187 -14.67 4.84 -0.39
C LEU A 187 -14.25 5.35 0.99
N GLU A 188 -15.19 5.85 1.77
CA GLU A 188 -14.98 6.24 3.17
C GLU A 188 -15.66 5.20 4.05
N LEU A 189 -14.88 4.47 4.86
CA LEU A 189 -15.43 3.53 5.81
C LEU A 189 -16.15 4.29 6.93
N GLY A 190 -17.32 3.79 7.32
CA GLY A 190 -18.03 4.29 8.50
C GLY A 190 -17.24 4.04 9.78
N SER A 191 -17.54 4.81 10.83
CA SER A 191 -16.79 4.90 12.08
C SER A 191 -16.81 3.66 13.00
N ASP A 192 -17.19 2.47 12.53
CA ASP A 192 -17.25 1.24 13.34
C ASP A 192 -16.24 0.19 12.87
N GLU A 193 -14.96 0.48 13.08
CA GLU A 193 -13.84 -0.45 12.83
C GLU A 193 -14.01 -1.77 13.60
N SER A 194 -14.63 -1.72 14.79
CA SER A 194 -14.83 -2.90 15.64
C SER A 194 -15.79 -3.91 15.03
N TYR A 195 -16.86 -3.39 14.42
CA TYR A 195 -17.79 -4.19 13.63
C TYR A 195 -17.11 -4.80 12.42
N TRP A 196 -16.37 -3.98 11.65
CA TRP A 196 -15.70 -4.44 10.44
C TRP A 196 -14.67 -5.54 10.70
N ASN A 197 -13.85 -5.39 11.75
CA ASN A 197 -12.89 -6.41 12.16
C ASN A 197 -13.57 -7.72 12.57
N SER A 198 -14.70 -7.63 13.27
CA SER A 198 -15.49 -8.81 13.68
C SER A 198 -16.06 -9.55 12.47
N VAL A 199 -16.54 -8.82 11.45
CA VAL A 199 -17.05 -9.39 10.20
C VAL A 199 -15.92 -10.05 9.40
N TYR A 200 -14.78 -9.36 9.29
CA TYR A 200 -13.59 -9.86 8.61
C TYR A 200 -13.13 -11.19 9.22
N ASP A 201 -12.92 -11.26 10.54
CA ASP A 201 -12.48 -12.46 11.24
C ASP A 201 -13.45 -13.64 11.08
N LEU A 202 -14.76 -13.36 11.06
CA LEU A 202 -15.80 -14.39 10.94
C LEU A 202 -15.82 -15.03 9.55
N VAL A 203 -15.47 -14.28 8.50
CA VAL A 203 -15.67 -14.69 7.10
C VAL A 203 -14.35 -15.08 6.41
N VAL A 204 -13.24 -14.41 6.71
CA VAL A 204 -11.97 -14.57 5.98
C VAL A 204 -11.34 -15.92 6.23
N LYS A 205 -11.32 -16.39 7.48
CA LYS A 205 -10.79 -17.73 7.82
C LYS A 205 -11.48 -18.84 7.01
N PRO A 206 -12.82 -18.88 6.91
CA PRO A 206 -13.50 -19.77 5.98
C PRO A 206 -13.25 -19.47 4.49
N ALA A 207 -13.07 -18.20 4.12
CA ALA A 207 -12.93 -17.77 2.72
C ALA A 207 -11.60 -18.18 2.09
N GLU A 208 -10.50 -18.22 2.86
CA GLU A 208 -9.16 -18.59 2.38
C GLU A 208 -9.15 -19.94 1.67
N GLY A 209 -9.78 -20.95 2.27
CA GLY A 209 -9.89 -22.28 1.64
C GLY A 209 -10.86 -22.34 0.45
N ILE A 210 -11.79 -21.38 0.32
CA ILE A 210 -12.74 -21.33 -0.79
C ILE A 210 -12.10 -20.64 -1.99
N LEU A 211 -11.57 -19.43 -1.77
CA LEU A 211 -11.07 -18.55 -2.83
C LEU A 211 -9.58 -18.72 -3.13
N ALA A 212 -8.93 -19.76 -2.64
CA ALA A 212 -7.51 -20.04 -2.90
C ALA A 212 -7.15 -20.10 -4.40
N SER A 213 -8.12 -20.46 -5.26
CA SER A 213 -7.95 -20.56 -6.71
C SER A 213 -8.58 -19.39 -7.49
N SER A 214 -9.07 -18.36 -6.80
CA SER A 214 -9.71 -17.22 -7.48
C SER A 214 -8.69 -16.41 -8.28
N SER A 215 -9.10 -15.99 -9.47
CA SER A 215 -8.32 -15.11 -10.35
C SER A 215 -8.61 -13.64 -10.11
N LEU A 216 -9.72 -13.31 -9.44
CA LEU A 216 -10.20 -11.95 -9.21
C LEU A 216 -10.04 -11.47 -7.78
N VAL A 217 -9.87 -12.40 -6.83
CA VAL A 217 -9.72 -12.08 -5.39
C VAL A 217 -8.38 -12.62 -4.90
N TYR A 218 -7.61 -11.76 -4.22
CA TYR A 218 -6.33 -12.16 -3.60
C TYR A 218 -6.36 -11.97 -2.08
N PHE A 219 -5.42 -12.66 -1.42
CA PHE A 219 -5.19 -12.58 0.02
C PHE A 219 -3.89 -11.80 0.22
N PRO A 220 -3.93 -10.56 0.76
CA PRO A 220 -2.72 -9.81 1.07
C PRO A 220 -1.86 -10.56 2.08
N ASP A 221 -0.54 -10.46 1.97
CA ASP A 221 0.38 -10.96 2.99
C ASP A 221 0.21 -10.11 4.27
N MET A 222 -0.55 -10.64 5.23
CA MET A 222 -0.82 -9.95 6.49
C MET A 222 0.36 -10.16 7.44
N GLU A 223 1.23 -9.16 7.57
CA GLU A 223 2.06 -9.06 8.78
C GLU A 223 1.15 -8.86 9.99
N SER A 224 1.46 -9.56 11.08
CA SER A 224 0.57 -10.03 12.17
C SER A 224 -0.33 -9.02 12.91
N GLU A 225 -0.39 -7.74 12.57
CA GLU A 225 -1.05 -6.71 13.42
C GLU A 225 -1.86 -5.63 12.68
N MET A 226 -2.04 -5.70 11.35
CA MET A 226 -2.74 -4.63 10.61
C MET A 226 -4.23 -4.89 10.39
N SER A 227 -5.01 -3.80 10.36
CA SER A 227 -6.41 -3.76 9.96
C SER A 227 -6.60 -4.33 8.54
N PRO A 228 -7.79 -4.86 8.22
CA PRO A 228 -8.05 -5.48 6.93
C PRO A 228 -7.84 -4.50 5.78
N LEU A 229 -6.87 -4.81 4.91
CA LEU A 229 -6.45 -3.93 3.82
C LEU A 229 -7.44 -3.98 2.65
N LEU A 230 -8.26 -2.93 2.49
CA LEU A 230 -9.13 -2.76 1.33
C LEU A 230 -8.31 -2.28 0.14
N SER A 231 -8.05 -3.13 -0.85
CA SER A 231 -7.11 -2.82 -1.92
C SER A 231 -7.37 -3.56 -3.22
N ILE A 232 -6.77 -3.06 -4.30
CA ILE A 232 -6.63 -3.71 -5.59
C ILE A 232 -5.13 -3.84 -5.87
N ASP A 233 -4.66 -5.01 -6.29
CA ASP A 233 -3.25 -5.22 -6.63
C ASP A 233 -2.92 -4.79 -8.08
N SER A 234 -1.65 -4.91 -8.46
CA SER A 234 -1.15 -4.56 -9.80
C SER A 234 -1.80 -5.35 -10.95
N ASP A 235 -2.35 -6.53 -10.67
CA ASP A 235 -3.10 -7.36 -11.63
C ASP A 235 -4.59 -6.98 -11.74
N GLY A 236 -5.06 -6.04 -10.91
CA GLY A 236 -6.47 -5.64 -10.88
C GLY A 236 -7.36 -6.59 -10.05
N ARG A 237 -6.78 -7.47 -9.24
CA ARG A 237 -7.52 -8.33 -8.30
C ARG A 237 -7.89 -7.53 -7.07
N VAL A 238 -9.06 -7.80 -6.50
CA VAL A 238 -9.49 -7.15 -5.25
C VAL A 238 -9.02 -7.96 -4.04
N SER A 239 -8.67 -7.29 -2.96
CA SER A 239 -8.38 -7.98 -1.71
C SER A 239 -9.63 -8.65 -1.16
N ILE A 240 -9.46 -9.76 -0.44
CA ILE A 240 -10.58 -10.43 0.25
C ILE A 240 -11.37 -9.49 1.15
N ALA A 241 -10.68 -8.53 1.79
CA ALA A 241 -11.33 -7.51 2.62
C ALA A 241 -12.29 -6.64 1.78
N LEU A 242 -11.82 -6.13 0.64
CA LEU A 242 -12.62 -5.29 -0.25
C LEU A 242 -13.79 -6.06 -0.87
N PHE A 243 -13.57 -7.33 -1.21
CA PHE A 243 -14.64 -8.20 -1.69
C PHE A 243 -15.73 -8.42 -0.65
N ILE A 244 -15.36 -8.80 0.59
CA ILE A 244 -16.33 -8.98 1.68
C ILE A 244 -17.06 -7.69 1.98
N TRP A 245 -16.36 -6.55 1.94
CA TRP A 245 -16.96 -5.24 2.18
C TRP A 245 -18.08 -4.99 1.15
N ALA A 246 -17.80 -5.22 -0.14
CA ALA A 246 -18.78 -5.02 -1.20
C ALA A 246 -19.97 -5.99 -1.09
N ILE A 247 -19.75 -7.23 -0.63
CA ILE A 247 -20.85 -8.17 -0.36
C ILE A 247 -21.75 -7.63 0.76
N VAL A 248 -21.16 -7.24 1.89
CA VAL A 248 -21.92 -6.75 3.07
C VAL A 248 -22.70 -5.49 2.71
N GLU A 249 -22.08 -4.56 1.99
CA GLU A 249 -22.73 -3.34 1.51
C GLU A 249 -23.92 -3.67 0.60
N SER A 250 -23.76 -4.62 -0.33
CA SER A 250 -24.83 -5.06 -1.23
C SER A 250 -26.01 -5.73 -0.53
N MET A 251 -25.78 -6.31 0.65
CA MET A 251 -26.81 -6.97 1.45
C MET A 251 -27.64 -5.98 2.26
N SER A 252 -27.08 -4.83 2.63
CA SER A 252 -27.72 -3.82 3.50
C SER A 252 -28.28 -4.40 4.81
N VAL A 253 -27.65 -5.44 5.36
CA VAL A 253 -28.07 -6.18 6.56
C VAL A 253 -26.88 -6.38 7.50
N GLU A 254 -27.12 -6.30 8.81
CA GLU A 254 -26.10 -6.61 9.81
C GLU A 254 -25.65 -8.07 9.72
N CYS A 255 -24.33 -8.28 9.60
CA CYS A 255 -23.73 -9.60 9.54
C CYS A 255 -23.96 -10.42 10.84
N GLY A 256 -24.55 -11.61 10.69
CA GLY A 256 -24.74 -12.64 11.72
C GLY A 256 -24.73 -14.04 11.11
N ALA A 257 -25.19 -15.07 11.83
CA ALA A 257 -25.07 -16.47 11.39
C ALA A 257 -25.73 -16.79 10.04
N GLU A 258 -26.91 -16.22 9.76
CA GLU A 258 -27.63 -16.44 8.49
C GLU A 258 -26.96 -15.72 7.32
N SER A 259 -26.42 -14.51 7.52
CA SER A 259 -25.70 -13.79 6.48
C SER A 259 -24.34 -14.42 6.19
N THR A 260 -23.64 -14.98 7.19
CA THR A 260 -22.38 -15.71 6.95
C THR A 260 -22.58 -16.88 5.98
N GLY A 261 -23.68 -17.64 6.12
CA GLY A 261 -24.01 -18.74 5.21
C GLY A 261 -24.28 -18.26 3.78
N LEU A 262 -24.94 -17.11 3.63
CA LEU A 262 -25.18 -16.48 2.35
C LEU A 262 -23.89 -15.92 1.73
N ILE A 263 -23.04 -15.24 2.51
CA ILE A 263 -21.73 -14.74 2.07
C ILE A 263 -20.89 -15.91 1.53
N ILE A 264 -20.78 -17.01 2.28
CA ILE A 264 -20.08 -18.22 1.82
C ILE A 264 -20.67 -18.75 0.49
N SER A 265 -21.98 -18.67 0.31
CA SER A 265 -22.64 -19.07 -0.94
C SER A 265 -22.29 -18.13 -2.10
N VAL A 266 -22.12 -16.82 -1.84
CA VAL A 266 -21.62 -15.84 -2.81
C VAL A 266 -20.16 -16.14 -3.19
N LEU A 267 -19.29 -16.46 -2.22
CA LEU A 267 -17.89 -16.84 -2.50
C LEU A 267 -17.80 -18.06 -3.44
N ARG A 268 -18.61 -19.10 -3.18
CA ARG A 268 -18.68 -20.28 -4.06
C ARG A 268 -19.26 -19.96 -5.43
N CYS A 269 -20.22 -19.03 -5.47
CA CYS A 269 -20.79 -18.56 -6.73
C CYS A 269 -19.74 -17.86 -7.60
N LEU A 270 -18.85 -17.08 -7.00
CA LEU A 270 -17.74 -16.43 -7.71
C LEU A 270 -16.88 -17.46 -8.44
N LEU A 271 -16.37 -18.50 -7.76
CA LEU A 271 -15.52 -19.53 -8.40
C LEU A 271 -16.21 -20.22 -9.58
N ARG A 272 -17.52 -20.45 -9.46
CA ARG A 272 -18.28 -21.06 -10.55
C ARG A 272 -18.42 -20.11 -11.74
N VAL A 273 -18.62 -18.81 -11.48
CA VAL A 273 -18.66 -17.78 -12.52
C VAL A 273 -17.29 -17.62 -13.18
N GLU A 274 -16.19 -17.64 -12.41
CA GLU A 274 -14.82 -17.62 -12.95
C GLU A 274 -14.56 -18.84 -13.85
N ALA A 275 -14.95 -20.05 -13.42
CA ALA A 275 -14.82 -21.24 -14.26
C ALA A 275 -15.65 -21.14 -15.56
N LEU A 276 -16.85 -20.56 -15.50
CA LEU A 276 -17.68 -20.33 -16.69
C LEU A 276 -17.08 -19.26 -17.62
N ARG A 277 -16.48 -18.21 -17.06
CA ARG A 277 -15.74 -17.19 -17.81
C ARG A 277 -14.56 -17.83 -18.54
N ASP A 278 -13.77 -18.64 -17.83
CA ASP A 278 -12.61 -19.34 -18.40
C ASP A 278 -13.02 -20.30 -19.53
N MET A 279 -14.14 -21.02 -19.39
CA MET A 279 -14.70 -21.85 -20.48
C MET A 279 -15.07 -21.02 -21.71
N GLN A 280 -15.69 -19.85 -21.51
CA GLN A 280 -16.09 -18.95 -22.61
C GLN A 280 -14.89 -18.34 -23.32
N GLU A 281 -13.82 -18.04 -22.59
CA GLU A 281 -12.60 -17.44 -23.15
C GLU A 281 -11.71 -18.45 -23.88
N ARG A 282 -11.59 -19.68 -23.34
CA ARG A 282 -10.65 -20.69 -23.85
C ARG A 282 -11.25 -21.65 -24.89
N ASP A 283 -12.56 -21.65 -25.09
CA ASP A 283 -13.29 -22.62 -25.94
C ASP A 283 -12.94 -24.08 -25.56
N GLU A 284 -12.66 -24.31 -24.27
CA GLU A 284 -12.28 -25.59 -23.68
C GLU A 284 -13.07 -25.85 -22.39
N ASP A 285 -13.37 -27.14 -22.13
CA ASP A 285 -14.04 -27.56 -20.90
C ASP A 285 -13.10 -27.31 -19.69
N THR A 286 -13.35 -26.24 -18.94
CA THR A 286 -12.65 -25.97 -17.67
C THR A 286 -13.38 -26.68 -16.54
N GLU A 287 -12.68 -27.48 -15.72
CA GLU A 287 -13.34 -28.11 -14.57
C GLU A 287 -13.72 -27.06 -13.53
N ILE A 288 -14.97 -27.11 -13.05
CA ILE A 288 -15.41 -26.25 -11.95
C ILE A 288 -14.65 -26.68 -10.68
N PRO A 289 -14.00 -25.73 -9.97
CA PRO A 289 -13.25 -26.04 -8.75
C PRO A 289 -14.10 -26.79 -7.73
N SER A 290 -13.50 -27.78 -7.05
CA SER A 290 -14.22 -28.61 -6.06
C SER A 290 -14.77 -27.79 -4.89
N GLU A 291 -14.09 -26.68 -4.59
CA GLU A 291 -14.39 -25.68 -3.58
C GLU A 291 -15.71 -24.93 -3.86
N ALA A 292 -16.08 -24.79 -5.15
CA ALA A 292 -17.33 -24.17 -5.57
C ALA A 292 -18.57 -24.98 -5.16
N GLY A 293 -18.40 -26.28 -4.87
CA GLY A 293 -19.46 -27.15 -4.35
C GLY A 293 -20.71 -27.25 -5.25
N SER A 294 -21.87 -27.43 -4.61
CA SER A 294 -23.17 -27.51 -5.29
C SER A 294 -23.54 -26.17 -5.94
N SER A 295 -24.42 -26.22 -6.97
CA SER A 295 -24.91 -25.01 -7.65
C SER A 295 -25.40 -23.97 -6.63
N PRO A 296 -24.88 -22.72 -6.67
CA PRO A 296 -25.39 -21.63 -5.86
C PRO A 296 -26.88 -21.43 -6.14
N GLY A 297 -27.63 -21.00 -5.13
CA GLY A 297 -29.03 -20.59 -5.33
C GLY A 297 -29.11 -19.23 -6.06
N PRO A 298 -30.28 -18.89 -6.65
CA PRO A 298 -30.47 -17.64 -7.38
C PRO A 298 -30.22 -16.39 -6.51
N ILE A 299 -30.42 -16.50 -5.19
CA ILE A 299 -30.14 -15.43 -4.23
C ILE A 299 -28.63 -15.11 -4.18
N ALA A 300 -27.76 -16.13 -4.17
CA ALA A 300 -26.31 -15.92 -4.13
C ALA A 300 -25.80 -15.27 -5.43
N ALA A 301 -26.34 -15.68 -6.58
CA ALA A 301 -26.02 -15.08 -7.86
C ALA A 301 -26.45 -13.61 -7.95
N HIS A 302 -27.65 -13.30 -7.45
CA HIS A 302 -28.12 -11.92 -7.37
C HIS A 302 -27.18 -11.04 -6.55
N PHE A 303 -26.76 -11.49 -5.36
CA PHE A 303 -25.82 -10.74 -4.54
C PHE A 303 -24.42 -10.66 -5.16
N LEU A 304 -23.95 -11.70 -5.85
CA LEU A 304 -22.70 -11.64 -6.61
C LEU A 304 -22.77 -10.55 -7.70
N ALA A 305 -23.87 -10.48 -8.46
CA ALA A 305 -24.07 -9.44 -9.47
C ALA A 305 -24.11 -8.02 -8.86
N GLN A 306 -24.75 -7.84 -7.69
CA GLN A 306 -24.72 -6.55 -6.98
C GLN A 306 -23.32 -6.22 -6.45
N THR A 307 -22.62 -7.20 -5.90
CA THR A 307 -21.23 -7.03 -5.41
C THR A 307 -20.31 -6.59 -6.53
N ALA A 308 -20.39 -7.28 -7.67
CA ALA A 308 -19.60 -6.96 -8.87
C ALA A 308 -19.92 -5.56 -9.42
N LYS A 309 -21.20 -5.17 -9.41
CA LYS A 309 -21.62 -3.81 -9.77
C LYS A 309 -21.01 -2.77 -8.83
N GLU A 310 -20.98 -3.02 -7.53
CA GLU A 310 -20.44 -2.09 -6.54
C GLU A 310 -18.94 -1.89 -6.70
N LEU A 311 -18.17 -2.97 -6.83
CA LEU A 311 -16.73 -2.93 -7.09
C LEU A 311 -16.40 -2.14 -8.36
N GLY A 312 -17.14 -2.40 -9.45
CA GLY A 312 -16.99 -1.65 -10.69
C GLY A 312 -17.33 -0.17 -10.53
N ASN A 313 -18.33 0.18 -9.71
CA ASN A 313 -18.71 1.58 -9.48
C ASN A 313 -17.64 2.35 -8.70
N ILE A 314 -17.05 1.73 -7.68
CA ILE A 314 -15.99 2.34 -6.88
C ILE A 314 -14.76 2.62 -7.76
N CYS A 315 -14.34 1.64 -8.56
CA CYS A 315 -13.23 1.82 -9.50
C CYS A 315 -13.48 2.99 -10.47
N ARG A 316 -14.65 2.99 -11.13
CA ARG A 316 -15.03 4.07 -12.08
C ARG A 316 -15.16 5.43 -11.40
N THR A 317 -15.68 5.48 -10.18
CA THR A 317 -15.82 6.72 -9.41
C THR A 317 -14.45 7.27 -9.03
N ARG A 318 -13.52 6.41 -8.64
CA ARG A 318 -12.13 6.79 -8.39
C ARG A 318 -11.47 7.37 -9.64
N VAL A 319 -11.48 6.63 -10.75
CA VAL A 319 -10.93 7.08 -12.04
C VAL A 319 -11.49 8.44 -12.47
N ALA A 320 -12.80 8.65 -12.34
CA ALA A 320 -13.47 9.90 -12.72
C ALA A 320 -12.99 11.11 -11.91
N ASN A 321 -12.54 10.91 -10.66
CA ASN A 321 -12.11 11.98 -9.76
C ASN A 321 -10.59 12.18 -9.70
N MET A 322 -9.82 11.26 -10.28
CA MET A 322 -8.36 11.32 -10.30
C MET A 322 -7.81 12.39 -11.25
N GLY A 323 -6.67 12.95 -10.89
CA GLY A 323 -5.88 13.86 -11.69
C GLY A 323 -6.34 15.32 -11.64
N ARG A 324 -5.76 16.08 -12.57
CA ARG A 324 -5.98 17.53 -12.68
C ARG A 324 -7.45 17.81 -12.98
N VAL A 325 -8.02 18.82 -12.31
CA VAL A 325 -9.47 19.13 -12.37
C VAL A 325 -10.02 19.25 -13.81
N GLU A 326 -9.25 19.82 -14.72
CA GLU A 326 -9.62 19.99 -16.14
C GLU A 326 -9.70 18.66 -16.92
N TYR A 327 -9.07 17.59 -16.41
CA TYR A 327 -8.96 16.27 -17.03
C TYR A 327 -9.62 15.16 -16.20
N ARG A 328 -10.40 15.53 -15.18
CA ARG A 328 -11.22 14.57 -14.42
C ARG A 328 -12.27 13.95 -15.34
N GLY A 329 -12.33 12.62 -15.36
CA GLY A 329 -13.16 11.86 -16.30
C GLY A 329 -12.67 11.87 -17.77
N ALA A 330 -11.50 12.44 -18.06
CA ALA A 330 -10.89 12.29 -19.39
C ALA A 330 -10.49 10.83 -19.65
N SER A 331 -10.61 10.39 -20.91
CA SER A 331 -10.21 9.04 -21.32
C SER A 331 -8.69 8.86 -21.34
N MET A 332 -8.25 7.61 -21.36
CA MET A 332 -6.83 7.24 -21.43
C MET A 332 -6.15 7.80 -22.68
N GLU A 333 -6.85 7.87 -23.82
CA GLU A 333 -6.30 8.45 -25.05
C GLU A 333 -6.01 9.94 -24.91
N VAL A 334 -6.93 10.70 -24.31
CA VAL A 334 -6.75 12.13 -24.08
C VAL A 334 -5.57 12.40 -23.15
N LEU A 335 -5.43 11.61 -22.09
CA LEU A 335 -4.29 11.73 -21.18
C LEU A 335 -2.96 11.33 -21.85
N GLY A 336 -2.99 10.32 -22.73
CA GLY A 336 -1.84 9.94 -23.56
C GLY A 336 -1.39 11.08 -24.47
N GLU A 337 -2.31 11.76 -25.15
CA GLU A 337 -2.00 12.94 -25.97
C GLU A 337 -1.37 14.08 -25.15
N VAL A 338 -1.86 14.30 -23.93
CA VAL A 338 -1.27 15.27 -23.00
C VAL A 338 0.16 14.85 -22.64
N PHE A 339 0.38 13.57 -22.32
CA PHE A 339 1.70 13.04 -21.97
C PHE A 339 2.71 13.17 -23.10
N ASP A 340 2.30 12.86 -24.33
CA ASP A 340 3.15 13.00 -25.53
C ASP A 340 3.45 14.47 -25.86
N GLY A 341 2.50 15.37 -25.57
CA GLY A 341 2.67 16.81 -25.70
C GLY A 341 3.55 17.46 -24.63
N LEU A 342 3.88 16.76 -23.54
CA LEU A 342 4.70 17.32 -22.45
C LEU A 342 6.18 17.44 -22.84
N PRO A 343 6.79 18.63 -22.69
CA PRO A 343 8.23 18.81 -22.85
C PRO A 343 9.07 17.85 -22.00
N ALA A 344 10.19 17.40 -22.55
CA ALA A 344 11.08 16.42 -21.90
C ALA A 344 11.71 16.93 -20.59
N ASP A 345 11.88 18.25 -20.44
CA ASP A 345 12.43 18.89 -19.24
C ASP A 345 11.46 18.91 -18.05
N ARG A 346 10.19 18.53 -18.26
CA ARG A 346 9.16 18.44 -17.21
C ARG A 346 9.12 17.07 -16.53
N HIS A 347 10.28 16.56 -16.12
CA HIS A 347 10.44 15.22 -15.54
C HIS A 347 9.41 14.89 -14.45
N LYS A 348 9.21 15.77 -13.45
CA LYS A 348 8.23 15.55 -12.37
C LYS A 348 6.79 15.43 -12.87
N THR A 349 6.41 16.25 -13.85
CA THR A 349 5.05 16.21 -14.42
C THR A 349 4.85 14.96 -15.26
N ARG A 350 5.89 14.52 -15.98
CA ARG A 350 5.86 13.26 -16.74
C ARG A 350 5.67 12.07 -15.80
N LEU A 351 6.49 11.95 -14.74
CA LEU A 351 6.36 10.88 -13.74
C LEU A 351 4.97 10.87 -13.09
N ALA A 352 4.45 12.03 -12.68
CA ALA A 352 3.12 12.13 -12.09
C ALA A 352 2.00 11.68 -13.02
N LEU A 353 2.10 12.02 -14.31
CA LEU A 353 1.09 11.63 -15.31
C LEU A 353 1.23 10.16 -15.72
N GLU A 354 2.46 9.65 -15.82
CA GLU A 354 2.76 8.23 -16.05
C GLU A 354 2.20 7.36 -14.92
N TYR A 355 2.42 7.76 -13.67
CA TYR A 355 1.82 7.10 -12.51
C TYR A 355 0.28 7.12 -12.56
N LEU A 356 -0.30 8.29 -12.84
CA LEU A 356 -1.76 8.46 -12.97
C LEU A 356 -2.35 7.51 -14.02
N LEU A 357 -1.67 7.38 -15.17
CA LEU A 357 -2.08 6.47 -16.25
C LEU A 357 -2.01 5.00 -15.79
N GLY A 358 -0.93 4.61 -15.11
CA GLY A 358 -0.77 3.27 -14.56
C GLY A 358 -1.86 2.91 -13.55
N GLU A 359 -2.09 3.76 -12.53
CA GLU A 359 -3.12 3.51 -11.51
C GLU A 359 -4.53 3.45 -12.12
N ARG A 360 -4.83 4.31 -13.09
CA ARG A 360 -6.12 4.25 -13.81
C ARG A 360 -6.28 2.96 -14.61
N ALA A 361 -5.22 2.48 -15.25
CA ALA A 361 -5.26 1.23 -16.01
C ALA A 361 -5.60 0.04 -15.09
N VAL A 362 -4.99 -0.04 -13.90
CA VAL A 362 -5.31 -1.07 -12.89
C VAL A 362 -6.79 -1.03 -12.48
N LEU A 363 -7.31 0.17 -12.21
CA LEU A 363 -8.72 0.36 -11.85
C LEU A 363 -9.68 0.00 -13.00
N ASP A 364 -9.34 0.33 -14.24
CA ASP A 364 -10.13 -0.01 -15.43
C ASP A 364 -10.15 -1.53 -15.69
N VAL A 365 -9.00 -2.21 -15.51
CA VAL A 365 -8.91 -3.68 -15.58
C VAL A 365 -9.80 -4.34 -14.53
N CYS A 366 -9.71 -3.89 -13.27
CA CYS A 366 -10.57 -4.37 -12.20
C CYS A 366 -12.05 -4.16 -12.53
N ALA A 367 -12.43 -2.94 -12.95
CA ALA A 367 -13.82 -2.61 -13.28
C ALA A 367 -14.38 -3.47 -14.44
N ALA A 368 -13.55 -3.76 -15.46
CA ALA A 368 -13.93 -4.60 -16.58
C ALA A 368 -14.15 -6.05 -16.15
N GLY A 369 -13.23 -6.63 -15.38
CA GLY A 369 -13.34 -8.00 -14.88
C GLY A 369 -14.61 -8.21 -14.03
N TRP A 370 -14.96 -7.25 -13.18
CA TRP A 370 -16.20 -7.33 -12.40
C TRP A 370 -17.48 -7.10 -13.23
N GLU A 371 -17.43 -6.30 -14.31
CA GLU A 371 -18.59 -6.16 -15.21
C GLU A 371 -18.90 -7.48 -15.94
N GLU A 372 -17.87 -8.24 -16.32
CA GLU A 372 -18.05 -9.60 -16.89
C GLU A 372 -18.65 -10.57 -15.88
N VAL A 373 -18.15 -10.60 -14.64
CA VAL A 373 -18.72 -11.42 -13.55
C VAL A 373 -20.20 -11.12 -13.36
N LYS A 374 -20.58 -9.83 -13.35
CA LYS A 374 -21.98 -9.41 -13.24
C LYS A 374 -22.82 -9.94 -14.40
N ASN A 375 -22.36 -9.81 -15.64
CA ASN A 375 -23.09 -10.27 -16.82
C ASN A 375 -23.31 -11.79 -16.81
N ILE A 376 -22.31 -12.56 -16.38
CA ILE A 376 -22.43 -14.02 -16.24
C ILE A 376 -23.36 -14.37 -15.08
N ALA A 377 -23.21 -13.73 -13.92
CA ALA A 377 -24.06 -13.98 -12.76
C ALA A 377 -25.55 -13.69 -13.03
N ASP A 378 -25.86 -12.64 -13.80
CA ASP A 378 -27.22 -12.29 -14.21
C ASP A 378 -27.83 -13.30 -15.20
N THR A 379 -27.02 -14.03 -15.97
CA THR A 379 -27.49 -14.97 -17.01
C THR A 379 -27.62 -16.41 -16.52
N VAL A 380 -26.71 -16.87 -15.66
CA VAL A 380 -26.60 -18.28 -15.24
C VAL A 380 -27.81 -18.79 -14.43
N PHE A 381 -28.65 -17.88 -13.90
CA PHE A 381 -29.76 -18.23 -13.01
C PHE A 381 -31.13 -17.66 -13.44
N LEU A 382 -31.25 -17.28 -14.73
CA LEU A 382 -32.52 -16.96 -15.38
C LEU A 382 -33.20 -18.19 -16.02
N GLU A 383 -32.53 -19.34 -16.03
CA GLU A 383 -33.06 -20.67 -16.40
C GLU A 383 -33.26 -21.55 -15.16
#